data_AF-A0AAD6DFN2-F1
#
_entry.id   AF-A0AAD6DFN2-F1
#
_cell.length_a   1.000
_cell.length_b   1.000
_cell.length_c   1.000
_cell.angle_alpha   90.00
_cell.angle_beta   90.00
_cell.angle_gamma   90.00
#
_symmetry.space_group_name_H-M   'P 1'
#
loop_
_entity.id
_entity.type
_entity.pdbx_description
1 polymer ?
#
loop_
_entity_poly.entity_id
_entity_poly.type
_entity_poly.pdbx_seq_one_letter_code
_entity_poly.pdbx_strand_id
1 'polypeptide(L)'
;MVSLLTSLGLRAADTLNPSIPNYGPAFVGFHFIYAYGILSSRTLKQWYSIDHQASPREDLSKYGEAAVRDGKLTRKQLDMLKRNESAHANSVENFTLLVASILFASHAGVSSRKINAAGLSYTLARLVYGAVYILIDHPTWSQVRGLVWWWGNLSCLYLLWNAGRNLALS
;
A
#
# COMPACT_ATOMS: atom_id res chain seq x y z
N MET A 1 -26.08 13.79 -1.92
CA MET A 1 -24.71 13.25 -1.76
C MET A 1 -24.07 13.15 -3.14
N VAL A 2 -22.82 13.56 -3.29
CA VAL A 2 -22.07 13.42 -4.57
C VAL A 2 -21.75 11.94 -4.81
N SER A 3 -21.98 11.45 -6.02
CA SER A 3 -21.67 10.06 -6.38
C SER A 3 -20.18 9.75 -6.21
N LEU A 4 -19.84 8.51 -5.83
CA LEU A 4 -18.45 8.03 -5.78
C LEU A 4 -17.75 8.22 -7.13
N LEU A 5 -18.43 7.93 -8.24
CA LEU A 5 -17.88 8.09 -9.58
C LEU A 5 -17.53 9.56 -9.89
N THR A 6 -18.35 10.50 -9.44
CA THR A 6 -18.07 11.95 -9.56
C THR A 6 -16.90 12.36 -8.66
N SER A 7 -16.83 11.81 -7.45
CA SER A 7 -15.76 12.08 -6.48
C SER A 7 -14.39 11.57 -6.94
N LEU A 8 -14.38 10.50 -7.74
CA LEU A 8 -13.21 9.89 -8.37
C LEU A 8 -12.85 10.51 -9.72
N GLY A 9 -13.64 11.47 -10.20
CA GLY A 9 -13.41 12.13 -11.47
C GLY A 9 -13.89 11.37 -12.72
N LEU A 10 -14.53 10.21 -12.54
CA LEU A 10 -15.04 9.34 -13.61
C LEU A 10 -16.38 9.82 -14.19
N ARG A 11 -17.02 10.81 -13.57
CA ARG A 11 -18.22 11.50 -14.07
C ARG A 11 -18.11 13.01 -13.88
N ALA A 12 -18.82 13.77 -14.71
CA ALA A 12 -18.96 15.22 -14.54
C ALA A 12 -19.55 15.54 -13.16
N ALA A 13 -19.07 16.63 -12.54
CA ALA A 13 -19.73 17.15 -11.33
C ALA A 13 -21.02 17.84 -11.71
N ASP A 14 -22.02 17.71 -10.85
CA ASP A 14 -23.24 18.46 -10.92
C ASP A 14 -22.92 19.95 -10.73
N THR A 15 -23.35 20.82 -11.64
CA THR A 15 -23.02 22.24 -11.61
C THR A 15 -23.68 22.97 -10.44
N LEU A 16 -24.70 22.35 -9.83
CA LEU A 16 -25.48 22.90 -8.72
C LEU A 16 -24.91 22.56 -7.33
N ASN A 17 -24.03 21.56 -7.21
CA ASN A 17 -23.40 21.17 -5.93
C ASN A 17 -21.93 20.77 -6.15
N PRO A 18 -21.01 21.74 -6.20
CA PRO A 18 -19.63 21.51 -6.62
C PRO A 18 -18.71 20.94 -5.52
N SER A 19 -19.18 20.78 -4.28
CA SER A 19 -18.30 20.36 -3.17
C SER A 19 -17.95 18.87 -3.27
N ILE A 20 -16.80 18.58 -3.88
CA ILE A 20 -16.22 17.24 -3.89
C ILE A 20 -15.45 17.03 -2.57
N PRO A 21 -15.86 16.07 -1.73
CA PRO A 21 -15.15 15.79 -0.48
C PRO A 21 -13.74 15.28 -0.76
N ASN A 22 -12.79 15.63 0.12
CA ASN A 22 -11.42 15.15 0.08
C ASN A 22 -11.33 13.84 0.90
N TYR A 23 -11.10 12.72 0.23
CA TYR A 23 -10.94 11.40 0.84
C TYR A 23 -9.49 11.04 1.20
N GLY A 24 -8.55 11.98 1.05
CA GLY A 24 -7.14 11.81 1.43
C GLY A 24 -6.93 11.19 2.81
N PRO A 25 -7.57 11.70 3.89
CA PRO A 25 -7.47 11.12 5.22
C PRO A 25 -7.94 9.67 5.31
N ALA A 26 -9.00 9.31 4.56
CA ALA A 26 -9.51 7.94 4.54
C ALA A 26 -8.52 6.98 3.85
N PHE A 27 -7.87 7.41 2.77
CA PHE A 27 -6.80 6.62 2.14
C PHE A 27 -5.61 6.43 3.08
N VAL A 28 -5.17 7.48 3.79
CA VAL A 28 -4.08 7.36 4.78
C VAL A 28 -4.46 6.37 5.88
N GLY A 29 -5.66 6.49 6.46
CA GLY A 29 -6.14 5.58 7.50
C GLY A 29 -6.22 4.13 7.02
N PHE A 30 -6.76 3.91 5.82
CA PHE A 30 -6.80 2.58 5.20
C PHE A 30 -5.39 1.99 5.05
N HIS A 31 -4.44 2.75 4.49
CA HIS A 31 -3.09 2.24 4.24
C HIS A 31 -2.28 2.01 5.52
N PHE A 32 -2.58 2.73 6.60
CA PHE A 32 -2.05 2.41 7.91
C PHE A 32 -2.52 1.01 8.37
N ILE A 33 -3.83 0.77 8.36
CA ILE A 33 -4.40 -0.54 8.74
C ILE A 33 -3.90 -1.64 7.81
N TYR A 34 -3.80 -1.36 6.51
CA TYR A 34 -3.32 -2.31 5.52
C TYR A 34 -1.86 -2.69 5.75
N ALA A 35 -0.97 -1.71 5.94
CA ALA A 35 0.47 -1.97 6.12
C ALA A 35 0.78 -2.61 7.48
N TYR A 36 0.24 -2.07 8.57
CA TYR A 36 0.59 -2.46 9.94
C TYR A 36 -0.31 -3.55 10.53
N GLY A 37 -1.50 -3.75 9.98
CA GLY A 37 -2.45 -4.79 10.38
C GLY A 37 -2.45 -5.95 9.40
N ILE A 38 -2.98 -5.73 8.19
CA ILE A 38 -3.26 -6.81 7.21
C ILE A 38 -1.96 -7.46 6.70
N LEU A 39 -1.01 -6.66 6.23
CA LEU A 39 0.28 -7.15 5.75
C LEU A 39 1.29 -7.39 6.87
N SER A 40 0.89 -7.35 8.14
CA SER A 40 1.81 -7.55 9.26
C SER A 40 2.54 -8.89 9.12
N SER A 41 3.88 -8.84 9.16
CA SER A 41 4.69 -10.06 9.15
C SER A 41 4.50 -10.91 10.40
N ARG A 42 4.03 -10.30 11.49
CA ARG A 42 3.90 -10.94 12.80
C ARG A 42 2.72 -11.90 12.88
N THR A 43 1.58 -11.53 12.31
CA THR A 43 0.33 -12.32 12.44
C THR A 43 0.49 -13.73 11.88
N LEU A 44 1.15 -13.88 10.72
CA LEU A 44 1.40 -15.19 10.14
C LEU A 44 2.45 -15.98 10.94
N LYS A 45 3.45 -15.33 11.53
CA LYS A 45 4.43 -16.02 12.38
C LYS A 45 3.80 -16.57 13.65
N GLN A 46 2.88 -15.81 14.25
CA GLN A 46 2.06 -16.23 15.39
C GLN A 46 1.21 -17.45 15.02
N TRP A 47 0.57 -17.41 13.84
CA TRP A 47 -0.21 -18.55 13.34
C TRP A 47 0.62 -19.84 13.24
N TYR A 48 1.87 -19.74 12.80
CA TYR A 48 2.78 -20.89 12.71
C TYR A 48 3.60 -21.15 13.98
N SER A 49 3.38 -20.39 15.07
CA SER A 49 4.13 -20.52 16.33
C SER A 49 5.66 -20.45 16.15
N ILE A 50 6.11 -19.55 15.29
CA ILE A 50 7.54 -19.27 15.05
C ILE A 50 7.95 -17.87 15.52
N ASP A 51 7.03 -17.12 16.14
CA ASP A 51 7.30 -15.78 16.63
C ASP A 51 8.08 -15.80 17.95
N HIS A 52 9.13 -14.99 18.04
CA HIS A 52 9.86 -14.77 19.29
C HIS A 52 9.83 -13.30 19.66
N GLN A 53 9.40 -13.01 20.89
CA GLN A 53 9.24 -11.63 21.36
C GLN A 53 10.56 -10.85 21.44
N ALA A 54 11.70 -11.55 21.53
CA ALA A 54 13.01 -10.92 21.67
C ALA A 54 13.46 -10.16 20.41
N SER A 55 13.23 -10.73 19.22
CA SER A 55 13.61 -10.09 17.96
C SER A 55 12.71 -10.58 16.80
N PRO A 56 11.46 -10.10 16.73
CA PRO A 56 10.48 -10.60 15.77
C PRO A 56 10.89 -10.43 14.30
N ARG A 57 11.81 -9.51 13.99
CA ARG A 57 12.31 -9.28 12.62
C ARG A 57 13.32 -10.34 12.17
N GLU A 58 13.92 -11.07 13.10
CA GLU A 58 14.94 -12.08 12.81
C GLU A 58 14.38 -13.51 12.88
N ASP A 59 13.09 -13.67 13.21
CA ASP A 59 12.50 -15.00 13.42
C ASP A 59 12.67 -15.93 12.21
N LEU A 60 12.40 -15.44 11.00
CA LEU A 60 12.49 -16.27 9.80
C LEU A 60 13.94 -16.61 9.44
N SER A 61 14.88 -15.69 9.65
CA SER A 61 16.30 -15.93 9.34
C SER A 61 16.97 -16.86 10.36
N LYS A 62 16.60 -16.75 11.64
CA LYS A 62 17.16 -17.57 12.73
C LYS A 62 16.51 -18.94 12.85
N TYR A 63 15.17 -19.01 12.78
CA TYR A 63 14.42 -20.22 13.12
C TYR A 63 13.69 -20.86 11.94
N GLY A 64 13.58 -20.18 10.79
CA GLY A 64 12.80 -20.66 9.65
C GLY A 64 13.29 -22.01 9.10
N GLU A 65 14.59 -22.16 8.86
CA GLU A 65 15.16 -23.42 8.35
C GLU A 65 15.05 -24.55 9.37
N ALA A 66 15.20 -24.25 10.66
CA ALA A 66 15.00 -25.21 11.73
C ALA A 66 13.54 -25.69 11.78
N ALA A 67 12.58 -24.78 11.67
CA ALA A 67 11.17 -25.10 11.62
C ALA A 67 10.79 -25.98 10.41
N VAL A 68 11.48 -25.84 9.28
CA VAL A 68 11.28 -26.73 8.12
C VAL A 68 11.86 -28.12 8.38
N ARG A 69 13.10 -28.20 8.88
CA ARG A 69 13.75 -29.48 9.21
C ARG A 69 12.98 -30.26 10.27
N ASP A 70 12.46 -29.57 11.26
CA ASP A 70 11.71 -30.16 12.38
C ASP A 70 10.24 -30.46 12.00
N GLY A 71 9.86 -30.27 10.73
CA GLY A 71 8.52 -30.58 10.21
C GLY A 71 7.40 -29.63 10.61
N LYS A 72 7.72 -28.53 11.32
CA LYS A 72 6.74 -27.50 11.71
C LYS A 72 6.26 -26.65 10.55
N LEU A 73 7.13 -26.43 9.55
CA LEU A 73 6.82 -25.69 8.33
C LEU A 73 7.17 -26.51 7.09
N THR A 74 6.39 -26.34 6.04
CA THR A 74 6.83 -26.73 4.69
C THR A 74 7.76 -25.66 4.11
N ARG A 75 8.62 -26.06 3.18
CA ARG A 75 9.47 -25.12 2.41
C ARG A 75 8.64 -24.00 1.77
N LYS A 76 7.49 -24.35 1.18
CA LYS A 76 6.56 -23.41 0.55
C LYS A 76 6.00 -22.38 1.54
N GLN A 77 5.66 -22.80 2.75
CA GLN A 77 5.19 -21.88 3.81
C GLN A 77 6.30 -20.93 4.26
N LEU A 78 7.52 -21.43 4.46
CA LEU A 78 8.66 -20.57 4.80
C LEU A 78 8.91 -19.51 3.72
N ASP A 79 8.88 -19.90 2.45
CA ASP A 79 9.11 -18.96 1.35
C ASP A 79 7.98 -17.93 1.23
N MET A 80 6.73 -18.32 1.51
CA MET A 80 5.59 -17.40 1.60
C MET A 80 5.76 -16.40 2.76
N LEU A 81 6.21 -16.86 3.93
CA LEU A 81 6.46 -15.99 5.08
C LEU A 81 7.57 -14.97 4.79
N LYS A 82 8.66 -15.40 4.14
CA LYS A 82 9.73 -14.50 3.67
C LYS A 82 9.18 -13.46 2.68
N ARG A 83 8.31 -13.90 1.75
CA ARG A 83 7.63 -12.97 0.84
C ARG A 83 6.72 -11.98 1.58
N ASN A 84 5.97 -12.43 2.59
CA ASN A 84 5.14 -11.55 3.39
C ASN A 84 5.95 -10.51 4.18
N GLU A 85 7.11 -10.87 4.74
CA GLU A 85 8.03 -9.90 5.37
C GLU A 85 8.46 -8.80 4.41
N SER A 86 8.86 -9.17 3.19
CA SER A 86 9.25 -8.19 2.17
C SER A 86 8.06 -7.33 1.71
N ALA A 87 6.86 -7.90 1.61
CA ALA A 87 5.65 -7.14 1.28
C ALA A 87 5.29 -6.13 2.38
N HIS A 88 5.38 -6.54 3.65
CA HIS A 88 5.19 -5.68 4.81
C HIS A 88 6.18 -4.51 4.82
N ALA A 89 7.48 -4.79 4.71
CA ALA A 89 8.53 -3.79 4.68
C ALA A 89 8.29 -2.76 3.56
N ASN A 90 8.01 -3.24 2.35
CA ASN A 90 7.70 -2.37 1.22
C ASN A 90 6.48 -1.48 1.47
N SER A 91 5.43 -2.02 2.13
CA SER A 91 4.24 -1.25 2.46
C SER A 91 4.50 -0.18 3.50
N VAL A 92 5.34 -0.47 4.49
CA VAL A 92 5.76 0.51 5.51
C VAL A 92 6.62 1.61 4.90
N GLU A 93 7.56 1.28 4.02
CA GLU A 93 8.39 2.26 3.31
C GLU A 93 7.53 3.19 2.45
N ASN A 94 6.61 2.63 1.67
CA ASN A 94 5.74 3.39 0.76
C ASN A 94 4.67 4.22 1.48
N PHE A 95 4.34 3.87 2.73
CA PHE A 95 3.34 4.58 3.51
C PHE A 95 3.72 6.06 3.72
N THR A 96 5.00 6.32 3.99
CA THR A 96 5.50 7.70 4.19
C THR A 96 5.33 8.56 2.94
N LEU A 97 5.63 8.01 1.75
CA LEU A 97 5.44 8.69 0.48
C LEU A 97 3.95 9.01 0.21
N LEU A 98 3.04 8.08 0.51
CA LEU A 98 1.60 8.31 0.42
C LEU A 98 1.18 9.47 1.32
N VAL A 99 1.53 9.40 2.61
CA VAL A 99 1.19 10.43 3.60
C VAL A 99 1.71 11.79 3.17
N ALA A 100 2.98 11.88 2.77
CA ALA A 100 3.58 13.13 2.30
C ALA A 100 2.85 13.66 1.06
N SER A 101 2.57 12.82 0.07
CA SER A 101 1.90 13.25 -1.16
C SER A 101 0.47 13.76 -0.94
N ILE A 102 -0.32 13.10 -0.08
CA ILE A 102 -1.69 13.50 0.24
C ILE A 102 -1.71 14.78 1.08
N LEU A 103 -0.86 14.87 2.10
CA LEU A 103 -0.77 16.06 2.95
C LEU A 103 -0.31 17.27 2.15
N PHE A 104 0.75 17.12 1.35
CA PHE A 104 1.31 18.22 0.57
C PHE A 104 0.34 18.69 -0.52
N ALA A 105 -0.32 17.77 -1.22
CA ALA A 105 -1.37 18.13 -2.19
C ALA A 105 -2.58 18.82 -1.53
N SER A 106 -3.00 18.36 -0.35
CA SER A 106 -4.09 18.99 0.39
C SER A 106 -3.72 20.39 0.85
N HIS A 107 -2.49 20.57 1.37
CA HIS A 107 -1.98 21.88 1.80
C HIS A 107 -1.83 22.86 0.63
N ALA A 108 -1.33 22.39 -0.52
CA ALA A 108 -1.19 23.18 -1.74
C ALA A 108 -2.51 23.49 -2.47
N GLY A 109 -3.66 23.14 -1.90
CA GLY A 109 -4.96 23.38 -2.52
C GLY A 109 -5.22 22.60 -3.81
N VAL A 110 -4.58 21.44 -4.00
CA VAL A 110 -4.88 20.55 -5.13
C VAL A 110 -6.33 20.09 -5.03
N SER A 111 -7.06 20.09 -6.14
CA SER A 111 -8.48 19.78 -6.12
C SER A 111 -8.77 18.38 -5.57
N SER A 112 -9.83 18.25 -4.74
CA SER A 112 -10.24 16.98 -4.12
C SER A 112 -10.40 15.86 -5.15
N ARG A 113 -10.87 16.17 -6.36
CA ARG A 113 -10.99 15.20 -7.47
C ARG A 113 -9.65 14.53 -7.80
N LYS A 114 -8.57 15.30 -7.90
CA LYS A 114 -7.23 14.77 -8.21
C LYS A 114 -6.68 13.94 -7.05
N ILE A 115 -6.87 14.42 -5.82
CA ILE A 115 -6.47 13.68 -4.60
C ILE A 115 -7.19 12.34 -4.52
N ASN A 116 -8.52 12.33 -4.73
CA ASN A 116 -9.32 11.12 -4.68
C ASN A 116 -8.95 10.11 -5.77
N ALA A 117 -8.76 10.57 -7.01
CA ALA A 117 -8.36 9.72 -8.12
C ALA A 117 -6.98 9.08 -7.89
N ALA A 118 -6.00 9.88 -7.45
CA ALA A 118 -4.65 9.37 -7.16
C ALA A 118 -4.64 8.43 -5.94
N GLY A 119 -5.39 8.74 -4.88
CA GLY A 119 -5.52 7.89 -3.70
C GLY A 119 -6.16 6.53 -4.02
N LEU A 120 -7.19 6.51 -4.87
CA LEU A 120 -7.79 5.26 -5.35
C LEU A 120 -6.81 4.47 -6.25
N SER A 121 -6.17 5.15 -7.20
CA SER A 121 -5.16 4.57 -8.09
C SER A 121 -4.04 3.88 -7.30
N TYR A 122 -3.49 4.59 -6.30
CA TYR A 122 -2.51 4.04 -5.38
C TYR A 122 -3.07 2.83 -4.62
N THR A 123 -4.29 2.91 -4.11
CA THR A 123 -4.92 1.83 -3.35
C THR A 123 -5.06 0.55 -4.18
N LEU A 124 -5.56 0.65 -5.40
CA LEU A 124 -5.66 -0.49 -6.32
C LEU A 124 -4.29 -1.08 -6.61
N ALA A 125 -3.29 -0.25 -6.89
CA ALA A 125 -1.92 -0.71 -7.09
C ALA A 125 -1.39 -1.47 -5.86
N ARG A 126 -1.57 -0.96 -4.64
CA ARG A 126 -1.09 -1.64 -3.42
C ARG A 126 -1.79 -2.97 -3.16
N LEU A 127 -3.11 -3.04 -3.40
CA LEU A 127 -3.87 -4.29 -3.24
C LEU A 127 -3.39 -5.37 -4.22
N VAL A 128 -3.20 -5.00 -5.50
CA VAL A 128 -2.66 -5.92 -6.51
C VAL A 128 -1.23 -6.33 -6.15
N TYR A 129 -0.39 -5.38 -5.73
CA TYR A 129 0.98 -5.64 -5.33
C TYR A 129 1.05 -6.67 -4.19
N GLY A 130 0.28 -6.46 -3.11
CA GLY A 130 0.25 -7.38 -1.96
C GLY A 130 -0.27 -8.77 -2.33
N ALA A 131 -1.34 -8.85 -3.13
CA ALA A 131 -1.89 -10.13 -3.61
C ALA A 131 -0.86 -10.91 -4.45
N VAL A 132 -0.22 -10.26 -5.41
CA VAL A 132 0.85 -10.85 -6.23
C VAL A 132 2.02 -11.31 -5.34
N TYR A 133 2.39 -10.52 -4.34
CA TYR A 133 3.53 -10.84 -3.47
C TYR A 133 3.31 -12.11 -2.64
N ILE A 134 2.11 -12.28 -2.10
CA ILE A 134 1.80 -13.39 -1.18
C ILE A 134 1.43 -14.65 -1.96
N LEU A 135 0.58 -14.54 -2.98
CA LEU A 135 -0.07 -15.69 -3.61
C LEU A 135 0.72 -16.28 -4.78
N ILE A 136 1.61 -15.52 -5.40
CA ILE A 136 2.30 -15.95 -6.62
C ILE A 136 3.73 -16.35 -6.32
N ASP A 137 4.05 -17.63 -6.52
CA ASP A 137 5.38 -18.23 -6.35
C ASP A 137 6.18 -18.31 -7.68
N HIS A 138 5.57 -17.93 -8.81
CA HIS A 138 6.17 -18.09 -10.13
C HIS A 138 7.09 -16.91 -10.54
N PRO A 139 8.33 -17.17 -11.04
CA PRO A 139 9.32 -16.13 -11.35
C PRO A 139 8.89 -15.08 -12.39
N THR A 140 8.18 -15.49 -13.45
CA THR A 140 7.75 -14.57 -14.53
C THR A 140 6.68 -13.58 -14.05
N TRP A 141 5.71 -14.05 -13.28
CA TRP A 141 4.65 -13.22 -12.70
C TRP A 141 5.15 -12.28 -11.62
N SER A 142 6.33 -12.57 -11.08
CA SER A 142 6.99 -11.73 -10.10
C SER A 142 7.41 -10.35 -10.64
N GLN A 143 7.52 -10.19 -11.96
CA GLN A 143 7.78 -8.91 -12.64
C GLN A 143 6.59 -7.93 -12.57
N VAL A 144 5.36 -8.45 -12.43
CA VAL A 144 4.16 -7.63 -12.21
C VAL A 144 4.31 -6.77 -10.96
N ARG A 145 5.07 -7.25 -9.95
CA ARG A 145 5.38 -6.49 -8.74
C ARG A 145 6.04 -5.16 -9.07
N GLY A 146 7.03 -5.14 -9.98
CA GLY A 146 7.72 -3.92 -10.37
C GLY A 146 6.81 -2.91 -11.07
N LEU A 147 5.98 -3.40 -12.00
CA LEU A 147 5.04 -2.55 -12.75
C LEU A 147 4.01 -1.90 -11.83
N VAL A 148 3.38 -2.71 -10.97
CA VAL A 148 2.35 -2.24 -10.05
C VAL A 148 2.95 -1.36 -8.95
N TRP A 149 4.19 -1.63 -8.54
CA TRP A 149 4.94 -0.75 -7.64
C TRP A 149 5.14 0.64 -8.27
N TRP A 150 5.60 0.71 -9.52
CA TRP A 150 5.75 1.98 -10.22
C TRP A 150 4.42 2.70 -10.40
N TRP A 151 3.34 1.99 -10.75
CA TRP A 151 2.00 2.58 -10.82
C TRP A 151 1.59 3.26 -9.50
N GLY A 152 1.76 2.59 -8.36
CA GLY A 152 1.51 3.19 -7.05
C GLY A 152 2.35 4.45 -6.82
N ASN A 153 3.66 4.35 -7.05
CA ASN A 153 4.59 5.47 -6.83
C ASN A 153 4.28 6.67 -7.74
N LEU A 154 3.96 6.43 -9.01
CA LEU A 154 3.55 7.46 -9.96
C LEU A 154 2.29 8.20 -9.51
N SER A 155 1.37 7.53 -8.81
CA SER A 155 0.19 8.20 -8.23
C SER A 155 0.57 9.21 -7.15
N CYS A 156 1.58 8.91 -6.31
CA CYS A 156 2.10 9.83 -5.31
C CYS A 156 2.92 10.96 -5.94
N LEU A 157 3.79 10.64 -6.90
CA LEU A 157 4.59 11.62 -7.64
C LEU A 157 3.70 12.60 -8.42
N TYR A 158 2.59 12.12 -8.99
CA TYR A 158 1.58 12.96 -9.62
C TYR A 158 1.00 13.99 -8.63
N LEU A 159 0.67 13.59 -7.40
CA LEU A 159 0.17 14.52 -6.38
C LEU A 159 1.22 15.55 -5.97
N LEU A 160 2.47 15.12 -5.76
CA LEU A 160 3.58 16.03 -5.44
C LEU A 160 3.82 17.05 -6.56
N TRP A 161 3.76 16.61 -7.82
CA TRP A 161 3.89 17.49 -8.97
C TRP A 161 2.75 18.51 -9.06
N ASN A 162 1.50 18.08 -8.86
CA ASN A 162 0.36 19.00 -8.83
C ASN A 162 0.46 20.00 -7.66
N ALA A 163 0.93 19.56 -6.49
CA ALA A 163 1.14 20.41 -5.33
C ALA A 163 2.18 21.50 -5.64
N GLY A 164 3.34 21.12 -6.19
CA GLY A 164 4.38 22.06 -6.58
C GLY A 164 3.89 23.07 -7.63
N ARG A 165 3.12 22.62 -8.64
CA ARG A 165 2.52 23.51 -9.64
C ARG A 165 1.55 24.51 -9.04
N ASN A 166 0.70 24.08 -8.11
CA ASN A 166 -0.24 24.99 -7.46
C ASN A 166 0.50 26.06 -6.66
N LEU A 167 1.47 25.67 -5.82
CA LEU A 167 2.23 26.60 -4.99
C LEU A 167 3.06 27.59 -5.80
N ALA A 168 3.61 27.18 -6.94
CA ALA A 168 4.39 28.06 -7.82
C ALA A 168 3.53 29.09 -8.58
N LEU A 169 2.22 28.86 -8.67
CA LEU A 169 1.26 29.72 -9.35
C LEU A 169 0.36 30.51 -8.37
N SER A 170 0.59 30.36 -7.07
CA SER A 170 -0.14 31.04 -5.98
C SER A 170 0.59 32.32 -5.58
#